data_AF-A0A1A6AHM2-F1
#
_entry.id   AF-A0A1A6AHM2-F1
#
_cell.length_a   1.000
_cell.length_b   1.000
_cell.length_c   1.000
_cell.angle_alpha   90.00
_cell.angle_beta   90.00
_cell.angle_gamma   90.00
#
_symmetry.space_group_name_H-M   'P 1'
#
loop_
_entity.id
_entity.type
_entity.pdbx_description
1 polymer ?
#
loop_
_entity_poly.entity_id
_entity_poly.type
_entity_poly.pdbx_seq_one_letter_code
_entity_poly.pdbx_strand_id
1 'polypeptide(L)'
;MSDAFSTPAEHALTHPELEQVLDNAVAGPSSMGDGNEGLSIEEAFEVDKTVRRILEGGYKTIGLQFPDELLPSSVAVYRAIQTRIRDQGAQAYVLADSTYGNCCPDVLSCLHLPADFLVHYGHACLTPTDALPVFYVFPRRKLDISHAITEFTDASREDLSEEGGKKGVIVVWDVAFDWLADQIKEKFTQSLPCPVNFATIQKPSTSSDKAVDVKGKAPALRTIDPPEGLRLDDCVLWYIGEEGRSSINLQMTHANNPLYIYSPSSSAVTNLHRQTSKLLSRRLFALHQAMSADVFGLIVSNIGLRSSQPLLKQLREDLKRAKKKSYTLSVGRLNPAKLANFSEIECFVLVGCNEGGLVDNTKDFLQPIITPWELELALQGVKHIWDPAKWTLDLGKVLEGANGNGMGDDENASADGKESDGDPHFSLVTGKMRSKKTFHSATDSTEIPNEGIQALTLRNQNFDLARLESAGSNFLASREFKGLEPRYGMDEPSLLEEGRSGVARGYTEEK
;
A
#
# COMPACT_ATOMS: atom_id res chain seq x y z
N MET A 1 9.46 -11.83 34.31
CA MET A 1 10.15 -11.95 33.02
C MET A 1 9.18 -12.52 31.98
N SER A 2 8.23 -11.71 31.49
CA SER A 2 7.25 -12.15 30.48
C SER A 2 6.89 -11.06 29.45
N ASP A 3 7.63 -9.96 29.39
CA ASP A 3 7.30 -8.83 28.49
C ASP A 3 7.94 -8.93 27.09
N ALA A 4 8.46 -10.10 26.71
CA ALA A 4 9.25 -10.24 25.48
C ALA A 4 8.44 -10.56 24.22
N PHE A 5 7.13 -10.86 24.32
CA PHE A 5 6.35 -11.33 23.15
C PHE A 5 4.93 -10.77 23.02
N SER A 6 4.55 -9.79 23.84
CA SER A 6 3.35 -8.99 23.61
C SER A 6 3.77 -7.55 23.47
N THR A 7 3.34 -6.87 22.41
CA THR A 7 3.41 -5.41 22.34
C THR A 7 2.76 -4.88 23.62
N PRO A 8 3.49 -4.18 24.51
CA PRO A 8 2.87 -3.56 25.68
C PRO A 8 1.78 -2.61 25.20
N ALA A 9 0.65 -2.55 25.91
CA ALA A 9 -0.46 -1.65 25.57
C ALA A 9 0.00 -0.18 25.44
N GLU A 10 1.07 0.18 26.14
CA GLU A 10 1.73 1.48 26.14
C GLU A 10 2.39 1.83 24.78
N HIS A 11 2.87 0.82 24.04
CA HIS A 11 3.41 0.98 22.68
C HIS A 11 2.34 0.88 21.58
N ALA A 12 1.14 0.40 21.90
CA ALA A 12 0.02 0.43 20.97
C ALA A 12 -0.59 1.83 20.82
N LEU A 13 -0.38 2.72 21.80
CA LEU A 13 -0.99 4.04 21.88
C LEU A 13 -0.02 5.20 21.61
N THR A 14 1.29 4.98 21.67
CA THR A 14 2.32 6.00 21.38
C THR A 14 2.85 5.83 19.96
N HIS A 15 1.96 6.00 18.97
CA HIS A 15 2.41 6.19 17.59
C HIS A 15 2.68 7.68 17.40
N PRO A 16 3.87 8.11 16.95
CA PRO A 16 4.17 9.53 16.70
C PRO A 16 3.16 10.18 15.74
N GLU A 17 2.61 9.40 14.81
CA GLU A 17 1.53 9.83 13.91
C GLU A 17 0.18 10.00 14.64
N LEU A 18 -0.12 9.21 15.68
CA LEU A 18 -1.36 9.34 16.47
C LEU A 18 -1.30 10.53 17.45
N GLU A 19 -0.13 10.82 18.03
CA GLU A 19 0.06 11.98 18.92
C GLU A 19 -0.14 13.30 18.15
N GLN A 20 0.39 13.41 16.93
CA GLN A 20 0.16 14.58 16.06
C GLN A 20 -1.29 14.69 15.55
N VAL A 21 -2.01 13.56 15.43
CA VAL A 21 -3.41 13.53 15.02
C VAL A 21 -4.34 14.02 16.13
N LEU A 22 -4.10 13.62 17.39
CA LEU A 22 -4.93 14.02 18.53
C LEU A 22 -4.90 15.53 18.82
N ASP A 23 -3.76 16.18 18.63
CA ASP A 23 -3.62 17.64 18.82
C ASP A 23 -4.34 18.47 17.74
N ASN A 24 -4.61 17.87 16.57
CA ASN A 24 -5.25 18.53 15.42
C ASN A 24 -6.71 18.10 15.19
N ALA A 25 -7.21 17.11 15.94
CA ALA A 25 -8.55 16.55 15.76
C ALA A 25 -9.62 17.45 16.40
N VAL A 26 -10.09 18.45 15.64
CA VAL A 26 -11.19 19.33 16.05
C VAL A 26 -12.52 18.77 15.54
N ALA A 27 -13.50 18.57 16.42
CA ALA A 27 -14.86 18.20 16.00
C ALA A 27 -15.54 19.38 15.30
N GLY A 28 -16.10 19.16 14.11
CA GLY A 28 -16.89 20.17 13.40
C GLY A 28 -16.66 20.25 11.88
N PRO A 29 -17.35 21.17 11.20
CA PRO A 29 -17.28 21.35 9.74
C PRO A 29 -15.88 21.62 9.21
N SER A 30 -15.07 22.39 9.96
CA SER A 30 -13.69 22.73 9.60
C SER A 30 -12.75 21.52 9.56
N SER A 31 -13.10 20.42 10.22
CA SER A 31 -12.34 19.16 10.11
C SER A 31 -12.32 18.61 8.69
N MET A 32 -13.37 18.89 7.91
CA MET A 32 -13.45 18.55 6.48
C MET A 32 -12.76 19.60 5.58
N GLY A 33 -11.93 20.48 6.14
CA GLY A 33 -11.22 21.53 5.41
C GLY A 33 -11.84 22.92 5.57
N ASP A 34 -11.01 23.93 5.34
CA ASP A 34 -11.34 25.36 5.47
C ASP A 34 -12.42 25.86 4.48
N GLY A 35 -12.63 25.13 3.38
CA GLY A 35 -13.73 25.36 2.44
C GLY A 35 -15.11 25.08 3.02
N ASN A 36 -15.17 24.43 4.18
CA ASN A 36 -16.41 24.16 4.91
C ASN A 36 -16.65 25.09 6.11
N GLU A 37 -15.80 26.12 6.30
CA GLU A 37 -16.00 27.12 7.36
C GLU A 37 -17.37 27.80 7.25
N GLY A 38 -18.12 27.79 8.35
CA GLY A 38 -19.45 28.40 8.43
C GLY A 38 -20.60 27.52 7.92
N LEU A 39 -20.31 26.33 7.36
CA LEU A 39 -21.34 25.34 7.03
C LEU A 39 -21.81 24.58 8.27
N SER A 40 -22.98 23.97 8.19
CA SER A 40 -23.39 22.96 9.16
C SER A 40 -22.59 21.66 8.99
N ILE A 41 -22.57 20.82 10.02
CA ILE A 41 -21.92 19.51 9.95
C ILE A 41 -22.58 18.61 8.88
N GLU A 42 -23.87 18.78 8.64
CA GLU A 42 -24.61 18.00 7.65
C GLU A 42 -24.20 18.38 6.22
N GLU A 43 -23.97 19.66 5.96
CA GLU A 43 -23.52 20.16 4.66
C GLU A 43 -22.05 19.81 4.38
N ALA A 44 -21.18 19.96 5.38
CA ALA A 44 -19.75 19.67 5.26
C ALA A 44 -19.48 18.18 4.98
N PHE A 45 -20.27 17.29 5.58
CA PHE A 45 -20.18 15.84 5.39
C PHE A 45 -21.15 15.31 4.33
N GLU A 46 -21.77 16.18 3.53
CA GLU A 46 -22.70 15.81 2.45
C GLU A 46 -23.78 14.78 2.88
N VAL A 47 -24.35 14.96 4.07
CA VAL A 47 -25.29 14.02 4.69
C VAL A 47 -26.52 13.79 3.80
N ASP A 48 -27.10 14.85 3.22
CA ASP A 48 -28.29 14.72 2.38
C ASP A 48 -28.03 13.90 1.11
N LYS A 49 -26.86 14.08 0.49
CA LYS A 49 -26.45 13.29 -0.67
C LYS A 49 -26.20 11.84 -0.29
N THR A 50 -25.56 11.62 0.87
CA THR A 50 -25.33 10.28 1.43
C THR A 50 -26.65 9.55 1.65
N VAL A 51 -27.60 10.20 2.34
CA VAL A 51 -28.94 9.66 2.60
C VAL A 51 -29.67 9.36 1.30
N ARG A 52 -29.70 10.31 0.36
CA ARG A 52 -30.32 10.08 -0.96
C ARG A 52 -29.75 8.83 -1.62
N ARG A 53 -28.43 8.65 -1.57
CA ARG A 53 -27.79 7.50 -2.20
C ARG A 53 -28.11 6.18 -1.53
N ILE A 54 -28.19 6.18 -0.20
CA ILE A 54 -28.62 5.02 0.60
C ILE A 54 -30.03 4.59 0.18
N LEU A 55 -30.95 5.55 0.10
CA LEU A 55 -32.36 5.30 -0.21
C LEU A 55 -32.57 4.88 -1.67
N GLU A 56 -31.91 5.53 -2.62
CA GLU A 56 -31.98 5.18 -4.06
C GLU A 56 -31.44 3.77 -4.33
N GLY A 57 -30.37 3.38 -3.64
CA GLY A 57 -29.77 2.05 -3.78
C GLY A 57 -30.46 0.96 -2.97
N GLY A 58 -31.38 1.31 -2.07
CA GLY A 58 -32.09 0.35 -1.22
C GLY A 58 -31.20 -0.37 -0.20
N TYR A 59 -30.04 0.19 0.13
CA TYR A 59 -29.05 -0.41 1.03
C TYR A 59 -29.55 -0.51 2.47
N LYS A 60 -29.19 -1.59 3.18
CA LYS A 60 -29.69 -1.89 4.52
C LYS A 60 -28.63 -1.79 5.61
N THR A 61 -27.38 -2.12 5.32
CA THR A 61 -26.29 -2.15 6.30
C THR A 61 -25.15 -1.27 5.80
N ILE A 62 -25.03 -0.08 6.38
CA ILE A 62 -24.12 0.96 5.88
C ILE A 62 -22.90 1.06 6.79
N GLY A 63 -21.70 0.89 6.22
CA GLY A 63 -20.45 1.24 6.89
C GLY A 63 -20.12 2.72 6.69
N LEU A 64 -19.77 3.42 7.77
CA LEU A 64 -19.25 4.79 7.74
C LEU A 64 -17.78 4.77 8.17
N GLN A 65 -16.88 5.02 7.23
CA GLN A 65 -15.45 5.06 7.49
C GLN A 65 -14.96 6.50 7.61
N PHE A 66 -14.34 6.81 8.74
CA PHE A 66 -13.68 8.09 8.98
C PHE A 66 -12.19 7.84 9.20
N PRO A 67 -11.30 8.71 8.67
CA PRO A 67 -9.91 8.73 9.07
C PRO A 67 -9.80 9.26 10.51
N ASP A 68 -8.65 9.00 11.13
CA ASP A 68 -8.41 9.24 12.56
C ASP A 68 -8.71 10.71 12.94
N GLU A 69 -8.43 11.67 12.06
CA GLU A 69 -8.66 13.11 12.28
C GLU A 69 -10.15 13.50 12.29
N LEU A 70 -11.01 12.71 11.63
CA LEU A 70 -12.45 12.98 11.48
C LEU A 70 -13.31 12.19 12.47
N LEU A 71 -12.72 11.26 13.24
CA LEU A 71 -13.43 10.47 14.24
C LEU A 71 -14.21 11.30 15.26
N PRO A 72 -13.76 12.48 15.74
CA PRO A 72 -14.56 13.31 16.65
C PRO A 72 -15.90 13.76 16.08
N SER A 73 -15.98 13.94 14.76
CA SER A 73 -17.20 14.35 14.05
C SER A 73 -18.14 13.17 13.72
N SER A 74 -17.65 11.93 13.82
CA SER A 74 -18.34 10.72 13.37
C SER A 74 -19.71 10.51 14.03
N VAL A 75 -19.83 10.76 15.34
CA VAL A 75 -21.09 10.54 16.09
C VAL A 75 -22.21 11.47 15.63
N ALA A 76 -21.88 12.72 15.34
CA ALA A 76 -22.85 13.70 14.88
C ALA A 76 -23.35 13.35 13.46
N VAL A 77 -22.42 13.01 12.56
CA VAL A 77 -22.73 12.57 11.19
C VAL A 77 -23.56 11.29 11.19
N TYR A 78 -23.16 10.30 12.00
CA TYR A 78 -23.92 9.06 12.19
C TYR A 78 -25.36 9.32 12.62
N ARG A 79 -25.58 10.16 13.65
CA ARG A 79 -26.93 10.49 14.12
C ARG A 79 -27.76 11.19 13.04
N ALA A 80 -27.15 12.10 12.28
CA ALA A 80 -27.80 12.83 11.20
C ALA A 80 -28.26 11.89 10.06
N ILE A 81 -27.44 10.88 9.72
CA ILE A 81 -27.77 9.87 8.71
C ILE A 81 -28.81 8.89 9.26
N GLN A 82 -28.55 8.27 10.42
CA GLN A 82 -29.39 7.22 11.01
C GLN A 82 -30.83 7.67 11.23
N THR A 83 -31.04 8.93 11.65
CA THR A 83 -32.38 9.49 11.87
C THR A 83 -33.19 9.55 10.58
N ARG A 84 -32.55 9.79 9.43
CA ARG A 84 -33.21 9.94 8.12
C ARG A 84 -33.44 8.61 7.40
N ILE A 85 -32.67 7.56 7.72
CA ILE A 85 -32.77 6.24 7.06
C ILE A 85 -33.55 5.20 7.88
N ARG A 86 -33.84 5.47 9.16
CA ARG A 86 -34.49 4.54 10.09
C ARG A 86 -35.83 3.99 9.58
N ASP A 87 -36.64 4.84 8.93
CA ASP A 87 -37.98 4.45 8.47
C ASP A 87 -37.95 3.40 7.35
N GLN A 88 -36.81 3.22 6.69
CA GLN A 88 -36.59 2.18 5.68
C GLN A 88 -35.98 0.88 6.23
N GLY A 89 -35.79 0.79 7.54
CA GLY A 89 -35.15 -0.35 8.20
C GLY A 89 -33.65 -0.47 7.92
N ALA A 90 -33.00 0.61 7.47
CA ALA A 90 -31.57 0.66 7.26
C ALA A 90 -30.82 1.06 8.56
N GLN A 91 -29.60 0.55 8.72
CA GLN A 91 -28.73 0.77 9.87
C GLN A 91 -27.34 1.19 9.41
N ALA A 92 -26.83 2.27 9.97
CA ALA A 92 -25.47 2.74 9.78
C ALA A 92 -24.57 2.33 10.95
N TYR A 93 -23.29 2.10 10.67
CA TYR A 93 -22.28 1.72 11.66
C TYR A 93 -21.01 2.51 11.41
N VAL A 94 -20.45 3.11 12.46
CA VAL A 94 -19.15 3.78 12.38
C VAL A 94 -18.05 2.72 12.48
N LEU A 95 -17.16 2.67 11.49
CA LEU A 95 -15.97 1.83 11.54
C LEU A 95 -14.94 2.51 12.45
N ALA A 96 -14.59 1.85 13.55
CA ALA A 96 -13.75 2.42 14.60
C ALA A 96 -12.24 2.38 14.29
N ASP A 97 -11.83 1.50 13.37
CA ASP A 97 -10.44 1.36 12.96
C ASP A 97 -10.40 1.13 11.43
N SER A 98 -9.31 1.56 10.80
CA SER A 98 -9.06 1.28 9.39
C SER A 98 -7.95 0.25 9.27
N THR A 99 -8.29 -0.88 8.67
CA THR A 99 -7.39 -2.04 8.64
C THR A 99 -6.08 -1.75 7.92
N TYR A 100 -6.07 -0.92 6.88
CA TYR A 100 -4.97 -0.84 5.91
C TYR A 100 -4.36 0.56 5.74
N GLY A 101 -5.16 1.61 5.95
CA GLY A 101 -4.73 3.01 5.88
C GLY A 101 -5.90 3.94 5.57
N ASN A 102 -5.77 5.21 5.95
CA ASN A 102 -6.85 6.20 5.89
C ASN A 102 -7.33 6.50 4.46
N CYS A 103 -6.49 6.30 3.45
CA CYS A 103 -6.83 6.58 2.06
C CYS A 103 -7.61 5.48 1.34
N CYS A 104 -7.66 4.26 1.89
CA CYS A 104 -8.30 3.10 1.25
C CYS A 104 -9.68 2.84 1.86
N PRO A 105 -10.68 2.45 1.06
CA PRO A 105 -11.92 1.90 1.59
C PRO A 105 -11.66 0.63 2.41
N ASP A 106 -12.13 0.58 3.65
CA ASP A 106 -12.00 -0.62 4.50
C ASP A 106 -13.08 -1.66 4.18
N VAL A 107 -12.84 -2.37 3.08
CA VAL A 107 -13.70 -3.46 2.62
C VAL A 107 -13.76 -4.61 3.63
N LEU A 108 -12.66 -4.93 4.31
CA LEU A 108 -12.62 -6.11 5.19
C LEU A 108 -13.55 -5.93 6.39
N SER A 109 -13.48 -4.77 7.04
CA SER A 109 -14.37 -4.44 8.16
C SER A 109 -15.85 -4.46 7.72
N CYS A 110 -16.14 -3.95 6.52
CA CYS A 110 -17.48 -4.03 5.94
C CYS A 110 -17.97 -5.46 5.69
N LEU A 111 -17.10 -6.36 5.22
CA LEU A 111 -17.45 -7.77 5.01
C LEU A 111 -17.73 -8.51 6.33
N HIS A 112 -17.05 -8.13 7.42
CA HIS A 112 -17.33 -8.67 8.76
C HIS A 112 -18.62 -8.11 9.38
N LEU A 113 -19.03 -6.89 9.01
CA LEU A 113 -20.29 -6.24 9.40
C LEU A 113 -21.51 -6.65 8.54
N PRO A 114 -21.35 -7.61 7.62
CA PRO A 114 -22.07 -7.68 6.33
C PRO A 114 -22.71 -6.36 5.83
N ALA A 115 -21.89 -5.33 5.65
CA ALA A 115 -22.32 -4.07 5.04
C ALA A 115 -22.52 -4.22 3.51
N ASP A 116 -23.61 -3.67 2.99
CA ASP A 116 -23.93 -3.64 1.56
C ASP A 116 -23.60 -2.29 0.90
N PHE A 117 -23.17 -1.30 1.69
CA PHE A 117 -22.75 0.01 1.24
C PHE A 117 -21.70 0.61 2.18
N LEU A 118 -20.71 1.31 1.63
CA LEU A 118 -19.69 2.01 2.41
C LEU A 118 -19.64 3.48 2.03
N VAL A 119 -19.64 4.34 3.04
CA VAL A 119 -19.33 5.76 2.89
C VAL A 119 -17.93 6.01 3.42
N HIS A 120 -17.04 6.47 2.55
CA HIS A 120 -15.66 6.77 2.87
C HIS A 120 -15.48 8.30 2.94
N TYR A 121 -15.23 8.81 4.14
CA TYR A 121 -14.97 10.23 4.39
C TYR A 121 -13.48 10.54 4.32
N GLY A 122 -13.13 11.73 3.84
CA GLY A 122 -11.75 12.21 3.87
C GLY A 122 -10.96 11.94 2.59
N HIS A 123 -9.63 11.93 2.72
CA HIS A 123 -8.73 11.70 1.61
C HIS A 123 -8.86 10.27 1.09
N ALA A 124 -8.86 10.10 -0.24
CA ALA A 124 -9.00 8.79 -0.85
C ALA A 124 -7.94 8.57 -1.93
N CYS A 125 -7.33 7.39 -1.92
CA CYS A 125 -6.41 6.96 -2.98
C CYS A 125 -7.13 6.53 -4.26
N LEU A 126 -8.46 6.43 -4.19
CA LEU A 126 -9.34 6.06 -5.29
C LEU A 126 -8.86 4.78 -5.99
N THR A 127 -8.51 3.79 -5.17
CA THR A 127 -8.26 2.44 -5.67
C THR A 127 -9.59 1.75 -5.89
N PRO A 128 -9.84 1.17 -7.08
CA PRO A 128 -11.12 0.52 -7.36
C PRO A 128 -11.35 -0.68 -6.44
N THR A 129 -12.59 -0.85 -5.97
CA THR A 129 -13.01 -1.94 -5.10
C THR A 129 -14.21 -2.66 -5.72
N ASP A 130 -14.08 -3.96 -5.95
CA ASP A 130 -15.15 -4.77 -6.57
C ASP A 130 -16.10 -5.42 -5.55
N ALA A 131 -15.76 -5.34 -4.26
CA ALA A 131 -16.44 -6.10 -3.21
C ALA A 131 -17.75 -5.46 -2.73
N LEU A 132 -17.81 -4.13 -2.69
CA LEU A 132 -19.02 -3.39 -2.33
C LEU A 132 -19.04 -1.99 -2.97
N PRO A 133 -20.23 -1.40 -3.19
CA PRO A 133 -20.35 -0.02 -3.62
C PRO A 133 -19.83 0.94 -2.55
N VAL A 134 -18.93 1.85 -2.97
CA VAL A 134 -18.33 2.87 -2.10
C VAL A 134 -18.75 4.26 -2.56
N PHE A 135 -19.25 5.07 -1.64
CA PHE A 135 -19.51 6.49 -1.83
C PHE A 135 -18.46 7.32 -1.11
N TYR A 136 -17.79 8.19 -1.85
CA TYR A 136 -16.71 9.02 -1.33
C TYR A 136 -17.21 10.43 -1.01
N VAL A 137 -16.85 10.93 0.18
CA VAL A 137 -17.10 12.30 0.61
C VAL A 137 -15.76 12.96 0.91
N PHE A 138 -15.30 13.80 0.00
CA PHE A 138 -13.99 14.45 0.11
C PHE A 138 -14.02 15.70 0.99
N PRO A 139 -12.89 16.06 1.60
CA PRO A 139 -12.68 17.39 2.19
C PRO A 139 -12.89 18.49 1.15
N ARG A 140 -13.18 19.71 1.61
CA ARG A 140 -13.19 20.90 0.76
C ARG A 140 -12.18 21.90 1.30
N ARG A 141 -11.14 22.17 0.52
CA ARG A 141 -10.16 23.21 0.83
C ARG A 141 -10.32 24.43 -0.07
N LYS A 142 -10.09 25.62 0.46
CA LYS A 142 -10.07 26.87 -0.31
C LYS A 142 -8.79 26.94 -1.14
N LEU A 143 -8.88 27.61 -2.28
CA LEU A 143 -7.76 27.79 -3.19
C LEU A 143 -7.87 29.16 -3.88
N ASP A 144 -6.81 29.96 -3.79
CA ASP A 144 -6.64 31.10 -4.69
C ASP A 144 -6.04 30.62 -6.02
N ILE A 145 -6.93 30.33 -6.97
CA ILE A 145 -6.56 29.80 -8.29
C ILE A 145 -5.69 30.81 -9.06
N SER A 146 -5.97 32.11 -8.96
CA SER A 146 -5.25 33.14 -9.71
C SER A 146 -3.82 33.30 -9.20
N HIS A 147 -3.65 33.25 -7.88
CA HIS A 147 -2.32 33.20 -7.28
C HIS A 147 -1.56 31.93 -7.69
N ALA A 148 -2.20 30.76 -7.61
CA ALA A 148 -1.58 29.48 -7.97
C ALA A 148 -1.08 29.49 -9.44
N ILE A 149 -1.88 29.98 -10.39
CA ILE A 149 -1.48 30.11 -11.80
C ILE A 149 -0.23 30.99 -11.93
N THR A 150 -0.18 32.12 -11.24
CA THR A 150 0.94 33.07 -11.30
C THR A 150 2.22 32.42 -10.80
N GLU A 151 2.17 31.82 -9.61
CA GLU A 151 3.32 31.14 -9.02
C GLU A 151 3.80 29.94 -9.85
N PHE A 152 2.88 29.13 -10.40
CA PHE A 152 3.26 28.02 -11.28
C PHE A 152 3.96 28.52 -12.55
N THR A 153 3.41 29.57 -13.18
CA THR A 153 3.97 30.16 -14.40
C THR A 153 5.36 30.73 -14.14
N ASP A 154 5.55 31.39 -13.01
CA ASP A 154 6.83 31.96 -12.62
C ASP A 154 7.86 30.88 -12.28
N ALA A 155 7.49 29.86 -11.53
CA ALA A 155 8.38 28.78 -11.13
C ALA A 155 8.79 27.84 -12.28
N SER A 156 7.91 27.68 -13.28
CA SER A 156 8.13 26.77 -14.42
C SER A 156 8.52 27.46 -15.74
N ARG A 157 8.83 28.76 -15.68
CA ARG A 157 9.20 29.57 -16.85
C ARG A 157 10.37 29.00 -17.66
N GLU A 158 11.37 28.44 -16.98
CA GLU A 158 12.55 27.83 -17.63
C GLU A 158 12.16 26.56 -18.39
N ASP A 159 11.34 25.71 -17.77
CA ASP A 159 10.89 24.43 -18.34
C ASP A 159 9.84 24.61 -19.46
N LEU A 160 9.10 25.72 -19.49
CA LEU A 160 8.08 26.06 -20.49
C LEU A 160 8.58 27.02 -21.60
N SER A 161 9.89 27.22 -21.71
CA SER A 161 10.48 28.12 -22.71
C SER A 161 10.29 27.64 -24.16
N GLU A 162 10.09 28.58 -25.10
CA GLU A 162 9.83 28.28 -26.52
C GLU A 162 11.02 27.62 -27.24
N GLU A 163 12.26 27.90 -26.80
CA GLU A 163 13.48 27.34 -27.37
C GLU A 163 13.90 26.04 -26.65
N GLY A 164 13.14 24.97 -26.87
CA GLY A 164 13.49 23.62 -26.41
C GLY A 164 12.87 23.18 -25.07
N GLY A 165 12.00 23.99 -24.48
CA GLY A 165 11.18 23.62 -23.33
C GLY A 165 10.05 22.64 -23.66
N LYS A 166 9.36 22.20 -22.61
CA LYS A 166 8.17 21.35 -22.69
C LYS A 166 7.03 22.11 -23.36
N LYS A 167 6.19 21.39 -24.10
CA LYS A 167 5.17 21.95 -25.01
C LYS A 167 3.77 22.03 -24.42
N GLY A 168 3.56 21.43 -23.25
CA GLY A 168 2.23 21.39 -22.62
C GLY A 168 2.32 21.27 -21.10
N VAL A 169 1.18 21.52 -20.46
CA VAL A 169 1.03 21.44 -19.00
C VAL A 169 -0.06 20.43 -18.67
N ILE A 170 0.18 19.62 -17.63
CA ILE A 170 -0.84 18.75 -17.07
C ILE A 170 -1.05 19.16 -15.61
N VAL A 171 -2.27 19.59 -15.31
CA VAL A 171 -2.65 20.05 -13.97
C VAL A 171 -3.34 18.90 -13.24
N VAL A 172 -2.79 18.57 -12.07
CA VAL A 172 -3.27 17.55 -11.14
C VAL A 172 -3.61 18.26 -9.83
N TRP A 173 -4.67 17.85 -9.13
CA TRP A 173 -5.02 18.44 -7.82
C TRP A 173 -5.35 17.35 -6.81
N ASP A 174 -5.15 17.62 -5.53
CA ASP A 174 -5.63 16.76 -4.43
C ASP A 174 -7.17 16.63 -4.43
N VAL A 175 -7.70 15.50 -3.94
CA VAL A 175 -9.16 15.26 -3.87
C VAL A 175 -9.90 16.36 -3.10
N ALA A 176 -9.22 17.05 -2.17
CA ALA A 176 -9.78 18.17 -1.42
C ALA A 176 -10.15 19.40 -2.27
N PHE A 177 -9.65 19.50 -3.50
CA PHE A 177 -9.94 20.58 -4.45
C PHE A 177 -10.88 20.14 -5.59
N ASP A 178 -11.34 18.89 -5.59
CA ASP A 178 -12.22 18.36 -6.65
C ASP A 178 -13.53 19.17 -6.78
N TRP A 179 -14.02 19.74 -5.68
CA TRP A 179 -15.18 20.63 -5.69
C TRP A 179 -14.97 21.94 -6.46
N LEU A 180 -13.72 22.34 -6.72
CA LEU A 180 -13.31 23.49 -7.53
C LEU A 180 -12.85 23.10 -8.94
N ALA A 181 -12.96 21.83 -9.33
CA ALA A 181 -12.40 21.31 -10.59
C ALA A 181 -12.83 22.12 -11.82
N ASP A 182 -14.11 22.49 -11.92
CA ASP A 182 -14.62 23.26 -13.07
C ASP A 182 -14.02 24.67 -13.12
N GLN A 183 -13.86 25.33 -11.97
CA GLN A 183 -13.26 26.66 -11.87
C GLN A 183 -11.76 26.63 -12.17
N ILE A 184 -11.06 25.58 -11.69
CA ILE A 184 -9.65 25.35 -11.99
C ILE A 184 -9.48 25.17 -13.51
N LYS A 185 -10.28 24.29 -14.12
CA LYS A 185 -10.24 24.03 -15.57
C LYS A 185 -10.46 25.31 -16.36
N GLU A 186 -11.52 26.05 -16.07
CA GLU A 186 -11.85 27.28 -16.79
C GLU A 186 -10.72 28.33 -16.68
N LYS A 187 -10.27 28.64 -15.46
CA LYS A 187 -9.27 29.71 -15.25
C LYS A 187 -7.89 29.37 -15.79
N PHE A 188 -7.43 28.12 -15.64
CA PHE A 188 -6.14 27.68 -16.16
C PHE A 188 -6.14 27.69 -17.70
N THR A 189 -7.22 27.22 -18.35
CA THR A 189 -7.34 27.26 -19.81
C THR A 189 -7.40 28.70 -20.35
N GLN A 190 -8.01 29.64 -19.63
CA GLN A 190 -8.08 31.05 -20.05
C GLN A 190 -6.74 31.79 -19.87
N SER A 191 -5.96 31.42 -18.85
CA SER A 191 -4.78 32.18 -18.44
C SER A 191 -3.47 31.69 -19.07
N LEU A 192 -3.43 30.45 -19.57
CA LEU A 192 -2.22 29.83 -20.11
C LEU A 192 -2.19 29.85 -21.64
N PRO A 193 -1.07 30.26 -22.26
CA PRO A 193 -0.94 30.30 -23.71
C PRO A 193 -0.62 28.93 -24.32
N CYS A 194 -0.28 27.92 -23.52
CA CYS A 194 0.09 26.57 -23.96
C CYS A 194 -1.07 25.57 -23.83
N PRO A 195 -1.01 24.42 -24.54
CA PRO A 195 -1.95 23.33 -24.33
C PRO A 195 -1.93 22.81 -22.89
N VAL A 196 -3.09 22.83 -22.23
CA VAL A 196 -3.27 22.33 -20.86
C VAL A 196 -4.22 21.14 -20.89
N ASN A 197 -3.88 20.09 -20.16
CA ASN A 197 -4.81 19.03 -19.81
C ASN A 197 -4.95 18.91 -18.29
N PHE A 198 -6.02 18.28 -17.84
CA PHE A 198 -6.39 18.20 -16.44
C PHE A 198 -6.58 16.74 -16.04
N ALA A 199 -6.05 16.37 -14.86
CA ALA A 199 -6.32 15.06 -14.31
C ALA A 199 -7.83 14.90 -14.06
N THR A 200 -8.38 13.75 -14.40
CA THR A 200 -9.79 13.45 -14.15
C THR A 200 -9.92 12.55 -12.95
N ILE A 201 -10.67 13.00 -11.94
CA ILE A 201 -11.10 12.18 -10.80
C ILE A 201 -12.43 11.52 -11.18
N GLN A 202 -12.37 10.28 -11.62
CA GLN A 202 -13.57 9.47 -11.83
C GLN A 202 -14.05 8.99 -10.46
N LYS A 203 -15.27 9.35 -10.07
CA LYS A 203 -15.93 8.76 -8.89
C LYS A 203 -16.62 7.48 -9.36
N PRO A 204 -16.35 6.32 -8.74
CA PRO A 204 -16.98 5.08 -9.18
C PRO A 204 -18.51 5.21 -9.08
N SER A 205 -19.21 4.88 -10.16
CA SER A 205 -20.66 4.89 -10.17
C SER A 205 -21.18 3.81 -9.23
N THR A 206 -21.91 4.23 -8.20
CA THR A 206 -22.52 3.37 -7.17
C THR A 206 -23.76 2.62 -7.67
N SER A 207 -24.12 2.73 -8.96
CA SER A 207 -25.15 1.91 -9.57
C SER A 207 -24.54 0.59 -10.01
N SER A 208 -25.25 -0.50 -9.74
CA SER A 208 -25.07 -1.83 -10.33
C SER A 208 -25.30 -1.86 -11.86
N ASP A 209 -25.36 -0.68 -12.49
CA ASP A 209 -25.50 -0.54 -13.94
C ASP A 209 -24.18 -0.92 -14.60
N LYS A 210 -24.16 -2.18 -15.04
CA LYS A 210 -23.24 -2.78 -15.98
C LYS A 210 -21.79 -2.46 -15.66
N ALA A 211 -21.08 -3.47 -15.16
CA ALA A 211 -19.65 -3.61 -15.42
C ALA A 211 -19.36 -3.10 -16.83
N VAL A 212 -18.83 -1.88 -16.93
CA VAL A 212 -18.21 -1.45 -18.16
C VAL A 212 -17.08 -2.45 -18.26
N ASP A 213 -17.22 -3.34 -19.23
CA ASP A 213 -16.22 -4.33 -19.62
C ASP A 213 -15.00 -3.55 -20.17
N VAL A 214 -14.32 -2.84 -19.28
CA VAL A 214 -13.00 -2.28 -19.54
C VAL A 214 -12.04 -3.43 -19.33
N LYS A 215 -12.00 -4.32 -20.33
CA LYS A 215 -10.97 -5.34 -20.46
C LYS A 215 -9.61 -4.72 -20.14
N GLY A 216 -8.99 -5.15 -19.05
CA GLY A 216 -7.58 -4.90 -18.75
C GLY A 216 -7.22 -3.56 -18.11
N LYS A 217 -8.09 -2.53 -18.11
CA LYS A 217 -7.79 -1.29 -17.37
C LYS A 217 -8.67 -1.24 -16.13
N ALA A 218 -8.08 -1.55 -14.97
CA ALA A 218 -8.64 -1.04 -13.73
C ALA A 218 -8.77 0.48 -13.92
N PRO A 219 -9.97 1.09 -13.78
CA PRO A 219 -10.08 2.53 -13.95
C PRO A 219 -9.19 3.15 -12.88
N ALA A 220 -8.03 3.66 -13.29
CA ALA A 220 -7.27 4.56 -12.48
C ALA A 220 -8.20 5.75 -12.25
N LEU A 221 -8.83 5.78 -11.08
CA LEU A 221 -9.83 6.79 -10.74
C LEU A 221 -9.22 8.19 -10.77
N ARG A 222 -7.89 8.33 -10.81
CA ARG A 222 -7.19 9.51 -11.34
C ARG A 222 -6.45 9.16 -12.64
N THR A 223 -6.90 9.72 -13.75
CA THR A 223 -6.22 9.57 -15.06
C THR A 223 -5.41 10.81 -15.39
N ILE A 224 -4.18 10.62 -15.88
CA ILE A 224 -3.24 11.68 -16.24
C ILE A 224 -2.86 11.46 -17.70
N ASP A 225 -3.55 12.17 -18.59
CA ASP A 225 -3.32 12.10 -20.03
C ASP A 225 -2.65 13.39 -20.51
N PRO A 226 -1.75 13.34 -21.51
CA PRO A 226 -1.21 14.54 -22.11
C PRO A 226 -2.29 15.31 -22.90
N PRO A 227 -2.09 16.61 -23.18
CA PRO A 227 -2.93 17.35 -24.11
C PRO A 227 -2.96 16.71 -25.51
N GLU A 228 -4.02 16.97 -26.28
CA GLU A 228 -4.20 16.38 -27.62
C GLU A 228 -2.98 16.64 -28.52
N GLY A 229 -2.43 15.57 -29.10
CA GLY A 229 -1.29 15.65 -30.01
C GLY A 229 0.09 15.75 -29.34
N LEU A 230 0.15 15.77 -28.00
CA LEU A 230 1.42 15.77 -27.25
C LEU A 230 1.71 14.42 -26.61
N ARG A 231 3.00 14.13 -26.42
CA ARG A 231 3.45 13.01 -25.59
C ARG A 231 3.55 13.45 -24.14
N LEU A 232 3.38 12.49 -23.23
CA LEU A 232 3.56 12.72 -21.80
C LEU A 232 4.95 13.28 -21.49
N ASP A 233 6.00 12.78 -22.15
CA ASP A 233 7.38 13.25 -21.99
C ASP A 233 7.56 14.73 -22.35
N ASP A 234 6.68 15.30 -23.17
CA ASP A 234 6.75 16.70 -23.62
C ASP A 234 5.99 17.67 -22.68
N CYS A 235 5.52 17.20 -21.52
CA CYS A 235 4.69 17.99 -20.61
C CYS A 235 5.37 18.32 -19.28
N VAL A 236 4.97 19.45 -18.68
CA VAL A 236 5.25 19.79 -17.27
C VAL A 236 4.04 19.40 -16.41
N LEU A 237 4.29 18.85 -15.23
CA LEU A 237 3.26 18.50 -14.26
C LEU A 237 3.15 19.58 -13.19
N TRP A 238 1.93 20.08 -12.98
CA TRP A 238 1.61 20.98 -11.89
C TRP A 238 0.65 20.27 -10.94
N TYR A 239 0.98 20.22 -9.66
CA TYR A 239 0.18 19.57 -8.62
C TYR A 239 -0.31 20.60 -7.61
N ILE A 240 -1.62 20.67 -7.43
CA ILE A 240 -2.27 21.55 -6.46
C ILE A 240 -2.58 20.74 -5.21
N GLY A 241 -1.89 21.03 -4.12
CA GLY A 241 -2.08 20.36 -2.84
C GLY A 241 -0.81 20.31 -2.00
N GLU A 242 -0.93 19.76 -0.80
CA GLU A 242 0.23 19.58 0.08
C GLU A 242 1.09 18.40 -0.39
N GLU A 243 2.37 18.43 0.00
CA GLU A 243 3.26 17.28 -0.19
C GLU A 243 2.75 16.10 0.63
N GLY A 244 2.60 14.94 -0.03
CA GLY A 244 2.09 13.72 0.59
C GLY A 244 2.22 12.52 -0.34
N ARG A 245 1.55 11.42 0.00
CA ARG A 245 1.67 10.16 -0.75
C ARG A 245 1.23 10.27 -2.20
N SER A 246 0.17 11.03 -2.49
CA SER A 246 -0.31 11.26 -3.86
C SER A 246 0.72 11.99 -4.71
N SER A 247 1.37 13.02 -4.15
CA SER A 247 2.39 13.79 -4.87
C SER A 247 3.69 13.02 -5.03
N ILE A 248 4.09 12.21 -4.04
CA ILE A 248 5.25 11.32 -4.12
C ILE A 248 5.03 10.25 -5.20
N ASN A 249 3.85 9.63 -5.27
CA ASN A 249 3.55 8.71 -6.36
C ASN A 249 3.67 9.42 -7.72
N LEU A 250 3.09 10.60 -7.86
CA LEU A 250 3.18 11.38 -9.10
C LEU A 250 4.64 11.67 -9.48
N GLN A 251 5.45 12.09 -8.51
CA GLN A 251 6.88 12.35 -8.67
C GLN A 251 7.66 11.12 -9.14
N MET A 252 7.33 9.94 -8.61
CA MET A 252 8.03 8.69 -8.93
C MET A 252 7.58 8.10 -10.27
N THR A 253 6.27 8.07 -10.54
CA THR A 253 5.71 7.52 -11.79
C THR A 253 6.02 8.40 -13.00
N HIS A 254 6.19 9.71 -12.81
CA HIS A 254 6.52 10.66 -13.87
C HIS A 254 7.90 11.29 -13.65
N ALA A 255 8.90 10.48 -13.32
CA ALA A 255 10.24 10.97 -12.98
C ALA A 255 10.93 11.80 -14.07
N ASN A 256 10.57 11.61 -15.34
CA ASN A 256 11.12 12.35 -16.48
C ASN A 256 10.47 13.73 -16.69
N ASN A 257 9.34 13.99 -16.04
CA ASN A 257 8.61 15.23 -16.16
C ASN A 257 9.01 16.19 -15.03
N PRO A 258 9.25 17.48 -15.34
CA PRO A 258 9.33 18.49 -14.30
C PRO A 258 8.00 18.54 -13.53
N LEU A 259 8.08 18.41 -12.20
CA LEU A 259 6.94 18.42 -11.31
C LEU A 259 7.04 19.59 -10.32
N TYR A 260 6.01 20.43 -10.34
CA TYR A 260 5.86 21.56 -9.44
C TYR A 260 4.66 21.34 -8.53
N ILE A 261 4.82 21.60 -7.24
CA ILE A 261 3.74 21.52 -6.25
C ILE A 261 3.42 22.91 -5.75
N TYR A 262 2.14 23.31 -5.79
CA TYR A 262 1.64 24.49 -5.09
C TYR A 262 0.98 24.05 -3.78
N SER A 263 1.56 24.47 -2.65
CA SER A 263 1.00 24.26 -1.31
C SER A 263 0.10 25.45 -0.94
N PRO A 264 -1.22 25.25 -0.81
CA PRO A 264 -2.15 26.33 -0.46
C PRO A 264 -1.94 26.86 0.96
N SER A 265 -1.40 26.06 1.87
CA SER A 265 -1.13 26.50 3.25
C SER A 265 0.05 27.48 3.33
N SER A 266 1.05 27.31 2.48
CA SER A 266 2.23 28.18 2.41
C SER A 266 2.17 29.22 1.29
N SER A 267 1.19 29.11 0.39
CA SER A 267 1.05 29.90 -0.83
C SER A 267 2.32 29.90 -1.69
N ALA A 268 3.07 28.80 -1.71
CA ALA A 268 4.35 28.71 -2.40
C ALA A 268 4.41 27.51 -3.36
N VAL A 269 5.18 27.67 -4.45
CA VAL A 269 5.49 26.58 -5.39
C VAL A 269 6.87 26.00 -5.10
N THR A 270 6.94 24.67 -5.03
CA THR A 270 8.21 23.93 -4.89
C THR A 270 8.44 23.04 -6.10
N ASN A 271 9.66 23.06 -6.67
CA ASN A 271 10.09 22.13 -7.70
C ASN A 271 10.61 20.83 -7.06
N LEU A 272 9.87 19.73 -7.25
CA LEU A 272 10.21 18.44 -6.66
C LEU A 272 11.17 17.61 -7.53
N HIS A 273 11.38 17.97 -8.80
CA HIS A 273 12.17 17.16 -9.74
C HIS A 273 13.60 16.90 -9.23
N ARG A 274 14.20 17.86 -8.51
CA ARG A 274 15.55 17.71 -7.92
C ARG A 274 15.63 16.63 -6.84
N GLN A 275 14.53 16.36 -6.14
CA GLN A 275 14.48 15.36 -5.07
C GLN A 275 14.18 13.94 -5.59
N THR A 276 13.59 13.84 -6.79
CA THR A 276 13.18 12.57 -7.42
C THR A 276 14.37 11.62 -7.57
N SER A 277 15.53 12.12 -8.00
CA SER A 277 16.75 11.31 -8.16
C SER A 277 17.16 10.62 -6.86
N LYS A 278 16.98 11.28 -5.70
CA LYS A 278 17.31 10.71 -4.39
C LYS A 278 16.35 9.60 -4.00
N LEU A 279 15.05 9.77 -4.26
CA LEU A 279 14.03 8.75 -4.01
C LEU A 279 14.25 7.53 -4.90
N LEU A 280 14.44 7.73 -6.21
CA LEU A 280 14.74 6.66 -7.16
C LEU A 280 16.04 5.91 -6.81
N SER A 281 17.09 6.63 -6.39
CA SER A 281 18.35 6.00 -5.95
C SER A 281 18.13 5.09 -4.72
N ARG A 282 17.26 5.50 -3.78
CA ARG A 282 16.89 4.64 -2.63
C ARG A 282 16.13 3.40 -3.08
N ARG A 283 15.26 3.51 -4.09
CA ARG A 283 14.53 2.37 -4.67
C ARG A 283 15.46 1.42 -5.40
N LEU A 284 16.39 1.94 -6.21
CA LEU A 284 17.41 1.15 -6.88
C LEU A 284 18.27 0.36 -5.89
N PHE A 285 18.64 0.99 -4.76
CA PHE A 285 19.34 0.29 -3.69
C PHE A 285 18.50 -0.86 -3.09
N ALA A 286 17.22 -0.63 -2.81
CA ALA A 286 16.32 -1.67 -2.30
C ALA A 286 16.13 -2.83 -3.31
N LEU A 287 16.09 -2.53 -4.61
CA LEU A 287 16.06 -3.52 -5.67
C LEU A 287 17.33 -4.39 -5.69
N HIS A 288 18.52 -3.79 -5.54
CA HIS A 288 19.76 -4.57 -5.42
C HIS A 288 19.83 -5.41 -4.15
N GLN A 289 19.22 -4.96 -3.05
CA GLN A 289 19.04 -5.78 -1.85
C GLN A 289 18.15 -6.99 -2.16
N ALA A 290 17.03 -6.78 -2.87
CA ALA A 290 16.12 -7.84 -3.27
C ALA A 290 16.76 -8.87 -4.22
N MET A 291 17.64 -8.47 -5.13
CA MET A 291 18.38 -9.40 -5.99
C MET A 291 19.19 -10.43 -5.19
N SER A 292 19.75 -9.99 -4.05
CA SER A 292 20.55 -10.83 -3.16
C SER A 292 19.73 -11.67 -2.17
N ALA A 293 18.40 -11.48 -2.14
CA ALA A 293 17.50 -12.13 -1.19
C ALA A 293 17.01 -13.49 -1.72
N ASP A 294 16.90 -14.50 -0.86
CA ASP A 294 16.40 -15.84 -1.20
C ASP A 294 14.99 -16.11 -0.64
N VAL A 295 14.59 -15.38 0.40
CA VAL A 295 13.31 -15.55 1.10
C VAL A 295 12.51 -14.25 1.06
N PHE A 296 11.33 -14.31 0.45
CA PHE A 296 10.44 -13.18 0.20
C PHE A 296 9.14 -13.26 1.01
N GLY A 297 8.68 -12.11 1.50
CA GLY A 297 7.38 -11.93 2.10
C GLY A 297 6.48 -11.08 1.22
N LEU A 298 5.49 -11.69 0.57
CA LEU A 298 4.45 -11.01 -0.19
C LEU A 298 3.40 -10.46 0.78
N ILE A 299 3.41 -9.15 1.01
CA ILE A 299 2.47 -8.46 1.89
C ILE A 299 1.28 -8.00 1.05
N VAL A 300 0.09 -8.48 1.41
CA VAL A 300 -1.17 -8.01 0.83
C VAL A 300 -1.81 -7.03 1.81
N SER A 301 -1.75 -5.74 1.48
CA SER A 301 -2.23 -4.66 2.35
C SER A 301 -3.63 -4.17 2.00
N ASN A 302 -4.35 -4.73 1.03
CA ASN A 302 -5.78 -4.43 0.88
C ASN A 302 -6.47 -5.60 0.16
N ILE A 303 -7.42 -6.24 0.85
CA ILE A 303 -8.17 -7.40 0.34
C ILE A 303 -9.24 -6.97 -0.69
N GLY A 304 -9.63 -5.70 -0.73
CA GLY A 304 -10.61 -5.15 -1.67
C GLY A 304 -10.16 -5.10 -3.14
N LEU A 305 -8.85 -5.27 -3.38
CA LEU A 305 -8.26 -5.37 -4.72
C LEU A 305 -8.37 -6.82 -5.23
N ARG A 306 -9.55 -7.26 -5.69
CA ARG A 306 -9.65 -8.55 -6.41
C ARG A 306 -8.74 -8.56 -7.64
N SER A 307 -8.50 -7.39 -8.23
CA SER A 307 -7.51 -7.12 -9.27
C SER A 307 -6.06 -7.47 -8.90
N SER A 308 -5.72 -7.54 -7.61
CA SER A 308 -4.38 -7.95 -7.15
C SER A 308 -4.18 -9.47 -7.10
N GLN A 309 -5.26 -10.28 -7.12
CA GLN A 309 -5.14 -11.74 -7.04
C GLN A 309 -4.40 -12.36 -8.23
N PRO A 310 -4.69 -11.97 -9.50
CA PRO A 310 -3.92 -12.46 -10.65
C PRO A 310 -2.43 -12.12 -10.52
N LEU A 311 -2.11 -10.88 -10.13
CA LEU A 311 -0.72 -10.47 -9.90
C LEU A 311 -0.07 -11.26 -8.77
N LEU A 312 -0.75 -11.45 -7.63
CA LEU A 312 -0.21 -12.23 -6.52
C LEU A 312 0.06 -13.69 -6.92
N LYS A 313 -0.81 -14.29 -7.75
CA LYS A 313 -0.60 -15.63 -8.29
C LYS A 313 0.63 -15.66 -9.19
N GLN A 314 0.75 -14.68 -10.09
CA GLN A 314 1.89 -14.51 -11.00
C GLN A 314 3.21 -14.36 -10.22
N LEU A 315 3.29 -13.42 -9.28
CA LEU A 315 4.49 -13.19 -8.45
C LEU A 315 4.91 -14.46 -7.68
N ARG A 316 3.94 -15.27 -7.22
CA ARG A 316 4.23 -16.56 -6.55
C ARG A 316 4.81 -17.58 -7.51
N GLU A 317 4.32 -17.64 -8.74
CA GLU A 317 4.82 -18.51 -9.79
C GLU A 317 6.22 -18.07 -10.25
N ASP A 318 6.46 -16.77 -10.38
CA ASP A 318 7.75 -16.22 -10.78
C ASP A 318 8.83 -16.42 -9.71
N LEU A 319 8.49 -16.22 -8.43
CA LEU A 319 9.37 -16.58 -7.31
C LEU A 319 9.67 -18.08 -7.26
N LYS A 320 8.66 -18.94 -7.54
CA LYS A 320 8.84 -20.39 -7.62
C LYS A 320 9.77 -20.77 -8.78
N ARG A 321 9.61 -20.15 -9.96
CA ARG A 321 10.48 -20.36 -11.14
C ARG A 321 11.92 -19.95 -10.84
N ALA A 322 12.11 -18.86 -10.10
CA ALA A 322 13.43 -18.40 -9.65
C ALA A 322 14.05 -19.24 -8.51
N LYS A 323 13.36 -20.30 -8.04
CA LYS A 323 13.73 -21.16 -6.90
C LYS A 323 13.87 -20.40 -5.58
N LYS A 324 13.13 -19.30 -5.42
CA LYS A 324 13.10 -18.45 -4.21
C LYS A 324 11.93 -18.83 -3.31
N LYS A 325 12.11 -18.78 -1.99
CA LYS A 325 11.02 -19.07 -1.05
C LYS A 325 10.11 -17.86 -0.91
N SER A 326 8.80 -18.05 -0.95
CA SER A 326 7.82 -16.99 -0.75
C SER A 326 6.81 -17.32 0.36
N TYR A 327 6.47 -16.32 1.17
CA TYR A 327 5.37 -16.34 2.13
C TYR A 327 4.34 -15.28 1.75
N THR A 328 3.05 -15.59 1.86
CA THR A 328 2.00 -14.58 1.68
C THR A 328 1.48 -14.17 3.05
N LEU A 329 1.59 -12.87 3.36
CA LEU A 329 1.20 -12.29 4.63
C LEU A 329 0.06 -11.30 4.37
N SER A 330 -1.06 -11.46 5.06
CA SER A 330 -2.09 -10.43 5.12
C SER A 330 -1.85 -9.62 6.39
N VAL A 331 -1.43 -8.38 6.21
CA VAL A 331 -1.12 -7.46 7.31
C VAL A 331 -1.87 -6.17 7.06
N GLY A 332 -2.48 -5.63 8.11
CA GLY A 332 -3.09 -4.30 8.11
C GLY A 332 -2.06 -3.17 7.98
N ARG A 333 -2.28 -2.04 8.68
CA ARG A 333 -1.31 -0.95 8.80
C ARG A 333 0.07 -1.53 9.19
N LEU A 334 1.08 -1.26 8.36
CA LEU A 334 2.44 -1.79 8.54
C LEU A 334 3.15 -1.07 9.67
N ASN A 335 3.87 -1.83 10.49
CA ASN A 335 4.81 -1.26 11.45
C ASN A 335 6.05 -2.18 11.58
N PRO A 336 7.18 -1.66 12.06
CA PRO A 336 8.40 -2.44 12.19
C PRO A 336 8.22 -3.70 13.07
N ALA A 337 7.46 -3.59 14.16
CA ALA A 337 7.23 -4.70 15.09
C ALA A 337 6.51 -5.89 14.43
N LYS A 338 5.48 -5.64 13.59
CA LYS A 338 4.73 -6.68 12.87
C LYS A 338 5.63 -7.43 11.90
N LEU A 339 6.49 -6.72 11.16
CA LEU A 339 7.39 -7.35 10.19
C LEU A 339 8.59 -8.02 10.86
N ALA A 340 9.04 -7.53 12.02
CA ALA A 340 10.13 -8.13 12.79
C ALA A 340 9.80 -9.56 13.28
N ASN A 341 8.52 -9.92 13.41
CA ASN A 341 8.09 -11.28 13.73
C ASN A 341 8.49 -12.31 12.66
N PHE A 342 8.75 -11.87 11.42
CA PHE A 342 9.14 -12.72 10.29
C PHE A 342 10.61 -12.54 9.93
N SER A 343 11.47 -12.70 10.91
CA SER A 343 12.92 -12.49 10.78
C SER A 343 13.64 -13.39 9.76
N GLU A 344 13.02 -14.49 9.34
CA GLU A 344 13.51 -15.36 8.26
C GLU A 344 13.35 -14.75 6.86
N ILE A 345 12.51 -13.73 6.72
CA ILE A 345 12.26 -13.03 5.46
C ILE A 345 13.35 -11.98 5.25
N GLU A 346 14.02 -12.06 4.10
CA GLU A 346 15.11 -11.14 3.75
C GLU A 346 14.61 -9.93 2.93
N CYS A 347 13.46 -10.04 2.29
CA CYS A 347 12.87 -8.94 1.52
C CYS A 347 11.33 -9.04 1.50
N PHE A 348 10.66 -7.92 1.74
CA PHE A 348 9.21 -7.83 1.66
C PHE A 348 8.78 -7.16 0.35
N VAL A 349 7.69 -7.65 -0.24
CA VAL A 349 7.08 -7.11 -1.45
C VAL A 349 5.70 -6.61 -1.07
N LEU A 350 5.48 -5.31 -1.16
CA LEU A 350 4.23 -4.68 -0.77
C LEU A 350 3.27 -4.60 -1.95
N VAL A 351 2.25 -5.45 -1.95
CA VAL A 351 1.13 -5.40 -2.89
C VAL A 351 0.06 -4.48 -2.28
N GLY A 352 0.21 -3.17 -2.55
CA GLY A 352 -0.66 -2.12 -2.00
C GLY A 352 -1.36 -1.27 -3.06
N CYS A 353 -2.05 -0.24 -2.61
CA CYS A 353 -2.69 0.75 -3.47
C CYS A 353 -1.68 1.75 -4.07
N ASN A 354 -2.15 2.61 -4.98
CA ASN A 354 -1.30 3.60 -5.64
C ASN A 354 -0.67 4.62 -4.67
N GLU A 355 -1.23 4.85 -3.49
CA GLU A 355 -0.64 5.80 -2.53
C GLU A 355 0.06 5.12 -1.35
N GLY A 356 -0.50 4.01 -0.87
CA GLY A 356 0.03 3.22 0.26
C GLY A 356 0.97 2.08 -0.15
N GLY A 357 1.20 1.88 -1.45
CA GLY A 357 2.14 0.89 -1.97
C GLY A 357 3.61 1.28 -1.80
N LEU A 358 3.88 2.55 -1.45
CA LEU A 358 5.20 3.03 -1.10
C LEU A 358 5.25 3.34 0.40
N VAL A 359 6.31 2.87 1.07
CA VAL A 359 6.52 3.10 2.50
C VAL A 359 7.46 4.30 2.68
N ASP A 360 6.94 5.40 3.24
CA ASP A 360 7.66 6.66 3.40
C ASP A 360 8.91 6.50 4.29
N ASN A 361 8.78 5.73 5.38
CA ASN A 361 9.84 5.51 6.39
C ASN A 361 10.53 4.14 6.26
N THR A 362 11.01 3.81 5.06
CA THR A 362 11.80 2.58 4.82
C THR A 362 12.99 2.35 5.76
N LYS A 363 13.48 3.39 6.44
CA LYS A 363 14.61 3.30 7.39
C LYS A 363 14.24 2.63 8.72
N ASP A 364 12.96 2.65 9.10
CA ASP A 364 12.51 2.10 10.37
C ASP A 364 12.32 0.58 10.30
N PHE A 365 12.31 0.04 9.08
CA PHE A 365 12.17 -1.38 8.82
C PHE A 365 13.54 -2.05 8.68
N LEU A 366 13.70 -3.19 9.36
CA LEU A 366 14.94 -3.97 9.35
C LEU A 366 15.26 -4.57 7.98
N GLN A 367 14.21 -4.90 7.22
CA GLN A 367 14.31 -5.53 5.91
C GLN A 367 13.73 -4.61 4.83
N PRO A 368 14.27 -4.65 3.60
CA PRO A 368 13.79 -3.82 2.50
C PRO A 368 12.35 -4.17 2.12
N ILE A 369 11.56 -3.14 1.82
CA ILE A 369 10.20 -3.25 1.29
C ILE A 369 10.20 -2.73 -0.16
N ILE A 370 10.04 -3.65 -1.10
CA ILE A 370 10.00 -3.39 -2.54
C ILE A 370 8.58 -3.43 -3.11
N THR A 371 8.39 -2.87 -4.29
CA THR A 371 7.12 -2.93 -5.03
C THR A 371 7.06 -4.18 -5.91
N PRO A 372 5.87 -4.59 -6.39
CA PRO A 372 5.75 -5.70 -7.34
C PRO A 372 6.56 -5.49 -8.62
N TRP A 373 6.60 -4.26 -9.15
CA TRP A 373 7.40 -3.93 -10.33
C TRP A 373 8.90 -4.12 -10.09
N GLU A 374 9.39 -3.72 -8.92
CA GLU A 374 10.80 -3.89 -8.57
C GLU A 374 11.16 -5.36 -8.35
N LEU A 375 10.22 -6.19 -7.89
CA LEU A 375 10.42 -7.63 -7.77
C LEU A 375 10.64 -8.25 -9.16
N GLU A 376 9.79 -7.93 -10.13
CA GLU A 376 9.92 -8.42 -11.51
C GLU A 376 11.29 -8.07 -12.11
N LEU A 377 11.76 -6.84 -11.91
CA LEU A 377 13.11 -6.44 -12.32
C LEU A 377 14.19 -7.19 -11.54
N ALA A 378 14.02 -7.38 -10.23
CA ALA A 378 14.98 -8.11 -9.41
C ALA A 378 15.14 -9.58 -9.84
N LEU A 379 14.06 -10.22 -10.29
CA LEU A 379 14.08 -11.59 -10.80
C LEU A 379 14.80 -11.74 -12.14
N GLN A 380 14.94 -10.67 -12.93
CA GLN A 380 15.76 -10.67 -14.15
C GLN A 380 17.27 -10.72 -13.87
N GLY A 381 17.70 -10.48 -12.62
CA GLY A 381 19.09 -10.56 -12.19
C GLY A 381 19.99 -9.57 -12.94
N VAL A 382 21.14 -10.01 -13.43
CA VAL A 382 22.15 -9.15 -14.09
C VAL A 382 21.63 -8.52 -15.39
N LYS A 383 20.60 -9.12 -16.02
CA LYS A 383 20.02 -8.62 -17.28
C LYS A 383 19.04 -7.47 -17.07
N HIS A 384 18.70 -7.11 -15.83
CA HIS A 384 17.75 -6.03 -15.56
C HIS A 384 18.25 -4.69 -16.12
N ILE A 385 17.32 -3.89 -16.62
CA ILE A 385 17.58 -2.50 -17.03
C ILE A 385 16.72 -1.61 -16.14
N TRP A 386 17.36 -0.85 -15.26
CA TRP A 386 16.67 0.15 -14.46
C TRP A 386 16.29 1.34 -15.33
N ASP A 387 15.00 1.45 -15.63
CA ASP A 387 14.42 2.57 -16.36
C ASP A 387 13.43 3.30 -15.44
N PRO A 388 13.80 4.47 -14.89
CA PRO A 388 12.92 5.27 -14.03
C PRO A 388 11.57 5.60 -14.66
N ALA A 389 11.51 5.73 -15.99
CA ALA A 389 10.29 6.10 -16.71
C ALA A 389 9.21 5.02 -16.65
N LYS A 390 9.60 3.78 -16.35
CA LYS A 390 8.70 2.62 -16.27
C LYS A 390 8.29 2.29 -14.84
N TRP A 391 8.84 2.99 -13.85
CA TRP A 391 8.49 2.74 -12.46
C TRP A 391 7.00 3.02 -12.24
N THR A 392 6.30 2.09 -11.60
CA THR A 392 4.85 2.23 -11.37
C THR A 392 4.38 1.46 -10.15
N LEU A 393 3.33 1.97 -9.51
CA LEU A 393 2.54 1.28 -8.47
C LEU A 393 1.25 0.67 -9.04
N ASP A 394 0.95 0.91 -10.32
CA ASP A 394 -0.24 0.39 -10.96
C ASP A 394 -0.12 -1.12 -11.18
N LEU A 395 -0.80 -1.89 -10.33
CA LEU A 395 -0.78 -3.35 -10.35
C LEU A 395 -1.22 -3.93 -11.72
N GLY A 396 -2.10 -3.25 -12.44
CA GLY A 396 -2.55 -3.66 -13.77
C GLY A 396 -1.42 -3.58 -14.80
N LYS A 397 -0.69 -2.45 -14.83
CA LYS A 397 0.48 -2.27 -15.69
C LYS A 397 1.60 -3.25 -15.35
N VAL A 398 1.82 -3.55 -14.06
CA VAL A 398 2.80 -4.56 -13.64
C VAL A 398 2.42 -5.94 -14.17
N LEU A 399 1.14 -6.33 -14.06
CA LEU A 399 0.65 -7.61 -14.56
C LEU A 399 0.74 -7.71 -16.09
N GLU A 400 0.37 -6.65 -16.81
CA GLU A 400 0.54 -6.59 -18.27
C GLU A 400 2.00 -6.70 -18.68
N GLY A 401 2.90 -6.02 -17.94
CA GLY A 401 4.34 -6.11 -18.13
C GLY A 401 4.89 -7.51 -17.87
N ALA A 402 4.44 -8.18 -16.80
CA ALA A 402 4.83 -9.56 -16.48
C ALA A 402 4.33 -10.56 -17.54
N ASN A 403 3.12 -10.38 -18.06
CA ASN A 403 2.57 -11.22 -19.13
C ASN A 403 3.22 -10.95 -20.50
N GLY A 404 3.53 -9.69 -20.81
CA GLY A 404 4.19 -9.29 -22.05
C GLY A 404 5.68 -9.64 -22.07
N ASN A 405 6.33 -9.59 -20.90
CA ASN A 405 7.61 -10.22 -20.62
C ASN A 405 7.43 -11.67 -20.20
N GLY A 406 6.37 -12.36 -20.66
CA GLY A 406 6.33 -13.81 -20.60
C GLY A 406 7.65 -14.28 -21.19
N MET A 407 8.60 -14.58 -20.28
CA MET A 407 9.93 -15.05 -20.61
C MET A 407 9.61 -16.19 -21.54
N GLY A 408 9.87 -15.99 -22.84
CA GLY A 408 9.58 -17.00 -23.83
C GLY A 408 10.10 -18.30 -23.25
N ASP A 409 9.30 -19.35 -23.35
CA ASP A 409 9.76 -20.70 -23.10
C ASP A 409 11.07 -20.88 -23.86
N ASP A 410 12.19 -20.58 -23.20
CA ASP A 410 13.53 -20.91 -23.64
C ASP A 410 13.69 -22.40 -23.32
N GLU A 411 12.82 -23.21 -23.96
CA GLU A 411 13.05 -24.61 -24.26
C GLU A 411 14.30 -24.80 -25.15
N ASN A 412 15.02 -23.71 -25.48
CA ASN A 412 16.30 -23.72 -26.20
C ASN A 412 17.49 -23.12 -25.44
N ALA A 413 17.41 -22.90 -24.12
CA ALA A 413 18.61 -22.69 -23.30
C ALA A 413 19.30 -24.02 -22.94
N SER A 414 19.47 -24.90 -23.93
CA SER A 414 20.27 -26.11 -23.85
C SER A 414 21.43 -26.02 -24.84
N ALA A 415 22.35 -25.07 -24.61
CA ALA A 415 23.76 -25.15 -24.95
C ALA A 415 24.44 -23.84 -24.51
N ASP A 416 25.54 -23.97 -23.78
CA ASP A 416 26.50 -22.91 -23.43
C ASP A 416 26.11 -21.92 -22.32
N GLY A 417 26.26 -22.41 -21.08
CA GLY A 417 26.32 -21.58 -19.88
C GLY A 417 25.79 -22.29 -18.64
N LYS A 418 26.38 -23.42 -18.24
CA LYS A 418 26.15 -23.95 -16.89
C LYS A 418 26.76 -22.97 -15.88
N GLU A 419 26.03 -21.91 -15.51
CA GLU A 419 26.18 -21.36 -14.17
C GLU A 419 25.79 -22.48 -13.22
N SER A 420 26.79 -23.06 -12.56
CA SER A 420 26.61 -24.07 -11.53
C SER A 420 25.65 -23.50 -10.48
N ASP A 421 24.53 -24.18 -10.25
CA ASP A 421 23.39 -23.76 -9.37
C ASP A 421 23.77 -23.71 -7.87
N GLY A 422 25.06 -23.51 -7.57
CA GLY A 422 25.66 -23.38 -6.25
C GLY A 422 26.93 -22.51 -6.23
N ASP A 423 27.33 -21.88 -7.34
CA ASP A 423 28.51 -21.01 -7.32
C ASP A 423 28.23 -19.76 -6.48
N PRO A 424 29.09 -19.45 -5.51
CA PRO A 424 28.86 -18.31 -4.64
C PRO A 424 29.01 -17.02 -5.45
N HIS A 425 28.04 -16.11 -5.33
CA HIS A 425 28.07 -14.82 -6.00
C HIS A 425 28.44 -13.73 -5.00
N PHE A 426 29.11 -12.67 -5.47
CA PHE A 426 29.48 -11.55 -4.62
C PHE A 426 28.31 -10.57 -4.51
N SER A 427 27.79 -10.37 -3.30
CA SER A 427 26.75 -9.37 -3.06
C SER A 427 27.38 -7.99 -2.87
N LEU A 428 27.17 -7.09 -3.83
CA LEU A 428 27.67 -5.70 -3.78
C LEU A 428 27.10 -4.91 -2.59
N VAL A 429 25.91 -5.28 -2.10
CA VAL A 429 25.27 -4.63 -0.95
C VAL A 429 25.96 -5.02 0.35
N THR A 430 26.19 -6.31 0.56
CA THR A 430 26.75 -6.82 1.82
C THR A 430 28.28 -6.89 1.82
N GLY A 431 28.91 -6.76 0.66
CA GLY A 431 30.35 -6.93 0.47
C GLY A 431 30.84 -8.36 0.74
N LYS A 432 29.95 -9.34 0.73
CA LYS A 432 30.23 -10.74 1.10
C LYS A 432 29.88 -11.69 -0.04
N MET A 433 30.62 -12.80 -0.11
CA MET A 433 30.28 -13.92 -0.97
C MET A 433 29.05 -14.63 -0.38
N ARG A 434 27.99 -14.81 -1.19
CA ARG A 434 26.77 -15.51 -0.82
C ARG A 434 26.57 -16.73 -1.70
N SER A 435 26.32 -17.89 -1.09
CA SER A 435 25.79 -19.06 -1.78
C SER A 435 24.26 -18.97 -1.83
N LYS A 436 23.68 -19.09 -3.02
CA LYS A 436 22.22 -19.04 -3.20
C LYS A 436 21.56 -20.20 -2.47
N LYS A 437 20.58 -19.92 -1.60
CA LYS A 437 19.75 -20.97 -0.97
C LYS A 437 18.61 -21.31 -1.92
N THR A 438 18.67 -22.46 -2.57
CA THR A 438 17.58 -22.95 -3.42
C THR A 438 16.55 -23.71 -2.58
N PHE A 439 15.26 -23.42 -2.80
CA PHE A 439 14.17 -24.10 -2.11
C PHE A 439 13.34 -24.89 -3.12
N HIS A 440 13.45 -26.22 -3.09
CA HIS A 440 12.66 -27.11 -3.94
C HIS A 440 11.25 -27.33 -3.39
N SER A 441 10.28 -27.62 -4.28
CA SER A 441 8.91 -27.96 -3.87
C SER A 441 8.88 -29.37 -3.28
N ALA A 442 8.02 -29.59 -2.28
CA ALA A 442 7.96 -30.80 -1.44
C ALA A 442 7.66 -32.14 -2.18
N THR A 443 7.61 -32.13 -3.50
CA THR A 443 7.38 -33.33 -4.33
C THR A 443 8.65 -34.02 -4.82
N ASP A 444 9.84 -33.41 -4.72
CA ASP A 444 11.06 -33.94 -5.38
C ASP A 444 12.26 -34.23 -4.46
N SER A 445 12.13 -34.18 -3.14
CA SER A 445 13.27 -34.43 -2.24
C SER A 445 13.32 -35.87 -1.73
N THR A 446 13.95 -36.77 -2.48
CA THR A 446 14.50 -38.04 -1.95
C THR A 446 15.96 -37.92 -1.48
N GLU A 447 16.55 -36.73 -1.53
CA GLU A 447 17.93 -36.51 -1.07
C GLU A 447 17.96 -35.89 0.33
N ILE A 448 18.76 -36.50 1.21
CA ILE A 448 18.94 -36.16 2.62
C ILE A 448 20.25 -35.37 2.75
N PRO A 449 20.22 -34.07 3.10
CA PRO A 449 21.41 -33.39 3.62
C PRO A 449 21.50 -33.56 5.14
N ASN A 450 22.74 -33.74 5.61
CA ASN A 450 23.08 -34.20 6.94
C ASN A 450 22.72 -33.23 8.09
N GLU A 451 22.42 -33.84 9.23
CA GLU A 451 22.53 -33.36 10.63
C GLU A 451 22.23 -31.87 10.93
N GLY A 452 21.04 -31.59 11.49
CA GLY A 452 20.82 -30.29 12.16
C GLY A 452 19.36 -29.88 12.42
N ILE A 453 18.37 -30.57 11.85
CA ILE A 453 16.95 -30.17 11.95
C ILE A 453 16.14 -31.35 12.49
N GLN A 454 15.82 -31.35 13.78
CA GLN A 454 14.98 -32.35 14.46
C GLN A 454 13.52 -31.90 14.66
N ALA A 455 13.16 -30.67 14.28
CA ALA A 455 12.03 -30.00 14.92
C ALA A 455 10.65 -30.10 14.22
N LEU A 456 10.53 -30.58 12.97
CA LEU A 456 9.21 -30.70 12.33
C LEU A 456 9.16 -31.93 11.40
N THR A 457 8.41 -32.95 11.83
CA THR A 457 8.09 -34.15 11.03
C THR A 457 6.60 -34.18 10.72
N LEU A 458 6.23 -34.19 9.43
CA LEU A 458 4.86 -34.49 9.01
C LEU A 458 4.70 -36.02 8.92
N ARG A 459 3.70 -36.55 9.61
CA ARG A 459 3.36 -37.98 9.55
C ARG A 459 2.51 -38.23 8.30
N ASN A 460 3.10 -38.81 7.26
CA ASN A 460 2.35 -39.36 6.13
C ASN A 460 1.61 -40.64 6.58
N GLN A 461 0.44 -40.93 5.99
CA GLN A 461 -0.30 -42.19 6.12
C GLN A 461 0.56 -43.44 5.82
N ASN A 462 1.65 -43.28 5.07
CA ASN A 462 2.59 -44.35 4.72
C ASN A 462 3.80 -44.50 5.66
N PHE A 463 3.85 -43.80 6.81
CA PHE A 463 5.01 -43.84 7.75
C PHE A 463 6.37 -43.38 7.19
N ASP A 464 6.42 -42.82 5.97
CA ASP A 464 7.64 -42.24 5.41
C ASP A 464 8.00 -40.93 6.13
N LEU A 465 9.24 -40.85 6.63
CA LEU A 465 9.82 -39.67 7.29
C LEU A 465 10.24 -38.64 6.23
N ALA A 466 9.33 -37.72 5.88
CA ALA A 466 9.70 -36.56 5.06
C ALA A 466 10.26 -35.44 5.95
N ARG A 467 11.57 -35.13 5.80
CA ARG A 467 12.21 -33.99 6.45
C ARG A 467 11.89 -32.73 5.65
N LEU A 468 11.11 -31.83 6.24
CA LEU A 468 10.72 -30.58 5.59
C LEU A 468 11.83 -29.54 5.78
N GLU A 469 12.65 -29.32 4.76
CA GLU A 469 13.55 -28.16 4.72
C GLU A 469 12.73 -26.90 4.45
N SER A 470 12.30 -26.25 5.53
CA SER A 470 11.66 -24.93 5.45
C SER A 470 12.69 -23.82 5.69
N ALA A 471 12.55 -22.68 5.04
CA ALA A 471 13.41 -21.52 5.30
C ALA A 471 13.37 -21.12 6.80
N GLY A 472 12.19 -21.23 7.43
CA GLY A 472 12.01 -21.02 8.86
C GLY A 472 12.80 -22.00 9.73
N SER A 473 12.77 -23.30 9.42
CA SER A 473 13.55 -24.31 10.18
C SER A 473 15.05 -24.11 10.05
N ASN A 474 15.54 -23.79 8.85
CA ASN A 474 16.96 -23.49 8.63
C ASN A 474 17.39 -22.24 9.38
N PHE A 475 16.55 -21.20 9.35
CA PHE A 475 16.78 -19.97 10.07
C PHE A 475 16.79 -20.17 11.60
N LEU A 476 15.80 -20.89 12.16
CA LEU A 476 15.75 -21.23 13.58
C LEU A 476 16.97 -22.06 14.02
N ALA A 477 17.43 -22.99 13.19
CA ALA A 477 18.64 -23.77 13.47
C ALA A 477 19.90 -22.90 13.56
N SER A 478 19.97 -21.84 12.73
CA SER A 478 21.09 -20.90 12.68
C SER A 478 21.07 -19.79 13.74
N ARG A 479 19.97 -19.62 14.49
CA ARG A 479 19.89 -18.62 15.56
C ARG A 479 20.84 -18.98 16.71
N GLU A 480 21.59 -17.98 17.18
CA GLU A 480 22.43 -18.10 18.37
C GLU A 480 21.58 -18.25 19.65
N PHE A 481 20.48 -17.51 19.74
CA PHE A 481 19.52 -17.64 20.83
C PHE A 481 18.32 -18.49 20.40
N LYS A 482 18.21 -19.69 20.98
CA LYS A 482 17.13 -20.68 20.71
C LYS A 482 16.02 -20.66 21.78
N GLY A 483 15.96 -19.64 22.62
CA GLY A 483 15.07 -19.56 23.77
C GLY A 483 15.66 -20.28 24.99
N LEU A 484 14.80 -20.69 25.93
CA LEU A 484 15.19 -21.63 26.99
C LEU A 484 15.62 -22.94 26.32
N GLU A 485 16.90 -23.29 26.45
CA GLU A 485 17.42 -24.55 25.92
C GLU A 485 16.60 -25.70 26.51
N PRO A 486 15.86 -26.46 25.69
CA PRO A 486 15.16 -27.60 26.21
C PRO A 486 16.21 -28.64 26.59
N ARG A 487 16.40 -28.81 27.90
CA ARG A 487 17.32 -29.75 28.55
C ARG A 487 16.77 -31.18 28.44
N TYR A 488 16.47 -31.64 27.22
CA TYR A 488 15.88 -32.95 26.96
C TYR A 488 16.77 -34.06 27.56
N GLY A 489 16.20 -34.82 28.50
CA GLY A 489 16.90 -35.91 29.19
C GLY A 489 17.91 -35.46 30.26
N MET A 490 18.06 -34.14 30.49
CA MET A 490 18.97 -33.57 31.50
C MET A 490 18.21 -33.07 32.74
N ASP A 491 16.90 -32.83 32.62
CA ASP A 491 16.02 -32.55 33.74
C ASP A 491 15.15 -33.79 34.03
N GLU A 492 15.27 -34.34 35.25
CA GLU A 492 14.34 -35.37 35.71
C GLU A 492 12.92 -34.79 35.80
N PRO A 493 11.87 -35.53 35.42
CA PRO A 493 10.49 -35.05 35.55
C PRO A 493 10.22 -34.65 37.01
N SER A 494 9.87 -33.39 37.23
CA SER A 494 9.43 -32.94 38.56
C SER A 494 8.19 -33.74 38.98
N LEU A 495 8.13 -34.15 40.24
CA LEU A 495 6.90 -34.68 40.83
C LEU A 495 5.76 -33.68 40.60
N LEU A 496 4.64 -34.17 40.10
CA LEU A 496 3.47 -33.34 39.80
C LEU A 496 2.92 -32.77 41.11
N GLU A 497 3.11 -31.48 41.34
CA GLU A 497 2.53 -30.78 42.47
C GLU A 497 1.17 -30.20 42.09
N GLU A 498 0.20 -30.29 42.99
CA GLU A 498 -1.10 -29.66 42.81
C GLU A 498 -0.92 -28.13 42.83
N GLY A 499 -1.19 -27.49 41.69
CA GLY A 499 -1.07 -26.05 41.54
C GLY A 499 -2.13 -25.31 42.35
N ARG A 500 -1.91 -24.01 42.60
CA ARG A 500 -2.87 -23.17 43.33
C ARG A 500 -4.21 -23.13 42.60
N SER A 501 -5.29 -23.49 43.30
CA SER A 501 -6.65 -23.33 42.80
C SER A 501 -7.16 -21.91 43.01
N GLY A 502 -7.90 -21.35 42.05
CA GLY A 502 -8.54 -20.04 42.19
C GLY A 502 -8.56 -19.21 40.91
N VAL A 503 -9.10 -18.00 41.00
CA VAL A 503 -9.10 -17.01 39.90
C VAL A 503 -7.88 -16.11 40.10
N ALA A 504 -7.26 -15.63 39.03
CA ALA A 504 -6.04 -14.77 39.10
C ALA A 504 -6.19 -13.50 39.98
N ARG A 505 -7.42 -13.15 40.37
CA ARG A 505 -7.74 -12.05 41.30
C ARG A 505 -7.56 -12.42 42.79
N GLY A 506 -7.34 -13.70 43.10
CA GLY A 506 -7.06 -14.22 44.44
C GLY A 506 -7.13 -15.74 44.45
N TYR A 507 -6.00 -16.40 44.72
CA TYR A 507 -5.97 -17.86 44.87
C TYR A 507 -6.59 -18.26 46.21
N THR A 508 -7.14 -19.47 46.29
CA THR A 508 -7.84 -19.95 47.50
C THR A 508 -6.96 -20.00 48.76
N GLU A 509 -5.64 -19.96 48.60
CA GLU A 509 -4.66 -19.99 49.69
C GLU A 509 -4.10 -18.62 50.08
N GLU A 510 -4.48 -17.54 49.37
CA GLU A 510 -4.07 -16.18 49.72
C GLU A 510 -5.09 -15.59 50.71
N LYS A 511 -4.71 -15.53 52.00
CA LYS A 511 -5.48 -14.88 53.07
C LYS A 511 -5.28 -13.38 53.11
#